data_AF-A0A0E4BQ66-F1
#
_entry.id   AF-A0A0E4BQ66-F1
#
_cell.length_a   1.000
_cell.length_b   1.000
_cell.length_c   1.000
_cell.angle_alpha   90.00
_cell.angle_beta   90.00
_cell.angle_gamma   90.00
#
_symmetry.space_group_name_H-M   'P 1'
#
loop_
_entity.id
_entity.type
_entity.pdbx_description
1 polymer ?
#
loop_
_entity_poly.entity_id
_entity_poly.type
_entity_poly.pdbx_seq_one_letter_code
_entity_poly.pdbx_strand_id
1 'polypeptide(L)'
;MATAREKRLALVIAVVAFVAFLAVVPLARVPLAKMPAFIPSYEAALFFIDLITAVLLFDQFVRVQTSGILFLAAGYLFDAFIIVPHALSFPGAFAPTGLLGGNAQTTAWL
;
A
#
# COMPACT_ATOMS: atom_id res chain seq x y z
N MET A 1 -25.80 -8.33 -7.85
CA MET A 1 -25.45 -9.76 -7.68
C MET A 1 -24.47 -10.12 -8.77
N ALA A 2 -23.26 -10.61 -8.43
CA ALA A 2 -22.21 -10.87 -9.43
C ALA A 2 -22.61 -11.99 -10.40
N THR A 3 -22.40 -11.77 -11.70
CA THR A 3 -22.77 -12.73 -12.75
C THR A 3 -21.87 -13.97 -12.70
N ALA A 4 -22.35 -15.13 -13.18
CA ALA A 4 -21.56 -16.38 -13.19
C ALA A 4 -20.22 -16.22 -13.95
N ARG A 5 -20.18 -15.33 -14.93
CA ARG A 5 -18.99 -14.97 -15.70
C ARG A 5 -17.97 -14.17 -14.87
N GLU A 6 -18.42 -13.21 -14.07
CA GLU A 6 -17.57 -12.47 -13.12
C GLU A 6 -16.96 -13.40 -12.07
N LYS A 7 -17.76 -14.32 -11.52
CA LYS A 7 -17.25 -15.31 -10.55
C LYS A 7 -16.18 -16.21 -11.15
N ARG A 8 -16.37 -16.66 -12.40
CA ARG A 8 -15.38 -17.48 -13.11
C ARG A 8 -14.11 -16.69 -13.43
N LEU A 9 -14.24 -15.43 -13.84
CA LEU A 9 -13.09 -14.56 -14.11
C LEU A 9 -12.29 -14.28 -12.83
N ALA A 10 -12.98 -13.94 -11.74
CA ALA A 10 -12.35 -13.74 -10.43
C ALA A 10 -11.60 -15.00 -9.97
N LEU A 11 -12.17 -16.18 -10.17
CA LEU A 11 -11.52 -17.45 -9.86
C LEU A 11 -10.28 -17.70 -10.73
N VAL A 12 -10.34 -17.41 -12.03
CA VAL A 12 -9.17 -17.51 -12.92
C VAL A 12 -8.07 -16.58 -12.44
N ILE A 13 -8.38 -15.31 -12.15
CA ILE A 13 -7.41 -14.33 -11.66
C ILE A 13 -6.79 -14.81 -10.35
N ALA A 14 -7.61 -15.31 -9.40
CA ALA A 14 -7.13 -15.81 -8.13
C ALA A 14 -6.20 -17.03 -8.29
N VAL A 15 -6.55 -17.98 -9.17
CA VAL A 15 -5.70 -19.15 -9.46
C VAL A 15 -4.39 -18.73 -10.12
N VAL A 16 -4.44 -17.82 -11.10
CA VAL A 16 -3.23 -17.31 -11.76
C VAL A 16 -2.32 -16.61 -10.75
N ALA A 17 -2.88 -15.75 -9.89
CA ALA A 17 -2.12 -15.08 -8.84
C ALA A 17 -1.51 -16.09 -7.84
N PHE A 18 -2.26 -17.12 -7.46
CA PHE A 18 -1.77 -18.18 -6.55
C PHE A 18 -0.63 -18.98 -7.17
N VAL A 19 -0.75 -19.37 -8.44
CA VAL A 19 0.32 -20.09 -9.16
C VAL A 19 1.55 -19.20 -9.32
N ALA A 20 1.38 -17.92 -9.68
CA ALA A 20 2.47 -16.97 -9.77
C ALA A 20 3.18 -16.78 -8.42
N PHE A 21 2.43 -16.69 -7.32
CA PHE A 21 2.98 -16.64 -5.97
C PHE A 21 3.84 -17.88 -5.67
N LEU A 22 3.31 -19.09 -5.88
CA LEU A 22 4.06 -20.33 -5.67
C LEU A 22 5.34 -20.42 -6.53
N ALA A 23 5.32 -19.89 -7.74
CA ALA A 23 6.48 -19.83 -8.61
C ALA A 23 7.57 -18.88 -8.08
N VAL A 24 7.20 -17.81 -7.36
CA VAL A 24 8.14 -16.81 -6.80
C VAL A 24 8.65 -17.20 -5.41
N VAL A 25 7.93 -18.04 -4.65
CA VAL A 25 8.35 -18.57 -3.33
C VAL A 25 9.83 -19.02 -3.26
N PRO A 26 10.38 -19.81 -4.20
CA PRO A 26 11.79 -20.22 -4.13
C PRO A 26 12.77 -19.04 -4.20
N LEU A 27 12.36 -17.91 -4.79
CA LEU A 27 13.18 -16.71 -4.92
C LEU A 27 13.14 -15.81 -3.67
N ALA A 28 12.22 -16.07 -2.73
CA ALA A 28 12.06 -15.26 -1.51
C ALA A 28 13.30 -15.27 -0.59
N ARG A 29 14.17 -16.28 -0.71
CA ARG A 29 15.42 -16.39 0.07
C ARG A 29 16.63 -15.75 -0.61
N VAL A 30 16.48 -15.27 -1.85
CA VAL A 30 17.59 -14.62 -2.57
C VAL A 30 17.66 -13.17 -2.08
N PRO A 31 18.72 -12.78 -1.33
CA PRO A 31 18.85 -11.41 -0.86
C PRO A 31 19.08 -10.51 -2.08
N LEU A 32 18.08 -9.68 -2.41
CA LEU A 32 18.25 -8.62 -3.38
C LEU A 32 19.32 -7.64 -2.88
N ALA A 33 20.06 -7.05 -3.81
CA ALA A 33 21.05 -6.03 -3.49
C ALA A 33 20.38 -4.93 -2.65
N LYS A 34 20.96 -4.62 -1.48
CA LYS A 34 20.43 -3.60 -0.59
C LYS A 34 20.42 -2.26 -1.32
N MET A 35 19.23 -1.81 -1.70
CA MET A 35 19.02 -0.50 -2.29
C MET A 35 18.37 0.41 -1.24
N PRO A 36 19.15 1.24 -0.52
CA PRO A 36 18.64 2.02 0.60
C PRO A 36 17.53 3.00 0.20
N ALA A 37 17.51 3.43 -1.07
CA ALA A 37 16.50 4.32 -1.61
C ALA A 37 15.18 3.63 -2.00
N PHE A 38 15.13 2.28 -2.05
CA PHE A 38 13.94 1.56 -2.50
C PHE A 38 12.74 1.84 -1.61
N ILE A 39 12.92 1.71 -0.29
CA ILE A 39 11.85 1.89 0.70
C ILE A 39 11.36 3.35 0.72
N PRO A 40 12.23 4.37 0.89
CA PRO A 40 11.79 5.77 0.79
C PRO A 40 11.06 6.12 -0.51
N SER A 41 11.52 5.57 -1.64
CA SER A 41 10.92 5.84 -2.95
C SER A 41 9.54 5.18 -3.09
N TYR A 42 9.38 3.98 -2.53
CA TYR A 42 8.11 3.27 -2.47
C TYR A 42 7.10 3.99 -1.58
N GLU A 43 7.48 4.38 -0.37
CA GLU A 43 6.66 5.17 0.56
C GLU A 43 6.22 6.50 -0.07
N ALA A 44 7.14 7.21 -0.74
CA ALA A 44 6.80 8.45 -1.43
C ALA A 44 5.78 8.22 -2.56
N ALA A 45 5.93 7.13 -3.33
CA ALA A 45 4.98 6.79 -4.38
C ALA A 45 3.59 6.47 -3.81
N LEU A 46 3.52 5.68 -2.74
CA LEU A 46 2.26 5.38 -2.04
C LEU A 46 1.59 6.65 -1.54
N PHE A 47 2.34 7.53 -0.87
CA PHE A 47 1.82 8.82 -0.40
C PHE A 47 1.10 9.60 -1.50
N PHE A 48 1.73 9.74 -2.67
CA PHE A 48 1.13 10.46 -3.79
C PHE A 48 -0.08 9.72 -4.39
N ILE A 49 0.00 8.39 -4.53
CA ILE A 49 -1.12 7.59 -5.07
C ILE A 49 -2.34 7.70 -4.16
N ASP A 50 -2.16 7.58 -2.85
CA ASP A 50 -3.26 7.64 -1.88
C ASP A 50 -3.83 9.04 -1.76
N LEU A 51 -2.98 10.08 -1.80
CA LEU A 51 -3.43 11.46 -1.80
C LEU A 51 -4.23 11.80 -3.06
N ILE A 52 -3.75 11.39 -4.25
CA ILE A 52 -4.48 11.59 -5.51
C ILE A 52 -5.81 10.84 -5.45
N THR A 53 -5.81 9.60 -4.99
CA THR A 53 -7.02 8.78 -4.88
C THR A 53 -8.02 9.39 -3.90
N ALA A 54 -7.58 9.88 -2.75
CA ALA A 54 -8.43 10.59 -1.79
C ALA A 54 -9.07 11.83 -2.42
N VAL A 55 -8.29 12.67 -3.14
CA VAL A 55 -8.80 13.87 -3.82
C VAL A 55 -9.85 13.52 -4.87
N LEU A 56 -9.60 12.50 -5.70
CA LEU A 56 -10.56 12.04 -6.70
C LEU A 56 -11.85 11.52 -6.07
N LEU A 57 -11.75 10.79 -4.95
CA LEU A 57 -12.92 10.28 -4.23
C LEU A 57 -13.70 11.40 -3.53
N PHE A 58 -13.04 12.42 -2.96
CA PHE A 58 -13.72 13.60 -2.42
C PHE A 58 -14.47 14.37 -3.51
N ASP A 59 -13.85 14.55 -4.67
CA ASP A 59 -14.49 15.16 -5.84
C ASP A 59 -15.69 14.33 -6.33
N GLN A 60 -15.57 13.00 -6.34
CA GLN A 60 -16.68 12.10 -6.63
C GLN A 60 -17.80 12.21 -5.59
N PHE A 61 -17.46 12.37 -4.30
CA PHE A 61 -18.45 12.57 -3.24
C PHE A 61 -19.25 13.86 -3.44
N VAL A 62 -18.64 14.95 -3.88
CA VAL A 62 -19.37 16.20 -4.18
C VAL A 62 -20.45 15.98 -5.25
N ARG A 63 -20.20 15.07 -6.22
CA ARG A 63 -21.15 14.76 -7.31
C ARG A 63 -22.20 13.72 -6.93
N VAL A 64 -21.79 12.65 -6.23
CA VAL A 64 -22.63 11.46 -5.98
C VAL A 64 -23.25 11.46 -4.58
N GLN A 65 -22.65 12.17 -3.62
CA GLN A 65 -23.11 12.37 -2.23
C GLN A 65 -23.39 11.07 -1.43
N THR A 66 -22.76 9.96 -1.80
CA THR A 66 -22.87 8.70 -1.05
C THR A 66 -21.84 8.62 0.07
N SER A 67 -22.30 8.34 1.29
CA SER A 67 -21.45 8.20 2.48
C SER A 67 -20.32 7.18 2.33
N GLY A 68 -20.53 6.10 1.57
CA GLY A 68 -19.48 5.10 1.30
C GLY A 68 -18.24 5.67 0.61
N ILE A 69 -18.41 6.62 -0.31
CA ILE A 69 -17.30 7.29 -1.01
C ILE A 69 -16.55 8.22 -0.04
N LEU A 70 -17.28 8.88 0.87
CA LEU A 70 -16.68 9.73 1.90
C LEU A 70 -15.80 8.92 2.86
N PHE A 71 -16.28 7.76 3.31
CA PHE A 71 -15.47 6.85 4.14
C PHE A 71 -14.23 6.35 3.40
N LEU A 72 -14.36 6.02 2.11
CA LEU A 72 -13.23 5.58 1.31
C LEU A 72 -12.21 6.71 1.12
N ALA A 73 -12.65 7.92 0.78
CA ALA A 73 -11.80 9.10 0.65
C ALA A 73 -11.05 9.42 1.95
N ALA A 74 -11.75 9.37 3.09
CA ALA A 74 -11.15 9.56 4.40
C ALA A 74 -10.15 8.46 4.75
N GLY A 75 -10.42 7.21 4.36
CA GLY A 75 -9.51 6.09 4.51
C GLY A 75 -8.20 6.28 3.75
N TYR A 76 -8.28 6.63 2.46
CA TYR A 76 -7.09 6.94 1.64
C TYR A 76 -6.32 8.16 2.17
N LEU A 77 -7.02 9.19 2.65
CA LEU A 77 -6.36 10.35 3.24
C LEU A 77 -5.63 10.00 4.53
N PHE A 78 -6.26 9.18 5.38
CA PHE A 78 -5.64 8.68 6.61
C PHE A 78 -4.39 7.85 6.30
N ASP A 79 -4.47 6.94 5.32
CA ASP A 79 -3.34 6.11 4.88
C ASP A 79 -2.16 6.96 4.41
N ALA A 80 -2.43 7.95 3.55
CA ALA A 80 -1.42 8.93 3.11
C ALA A 80 -0.73 9.63 4.29
N PHE A 81 -1.46 9.97 5.36
CA PHE A 81 -0.85 10.60 6.52
C PHE A 81 -0.05 9.63 7.39
N ILE A 82 -0.45 8.36 7.51
CA ILE A 82 0.27 7.33 8.29
C ILE A 82 1.57 6.89 7.61
N ILE A 83 1.63 6.95 6.28
CA ILE A 83 2.86 6.70 5.51
C ILE A 83 4.03 7.61 5.97
N VAL A 84 3.76 8.86 6.37
CA VAL A 84 4.81 9.80 6.81
C VAL A 84 5.54 9.31 8.08
N PRO A 85 4.87 9.06 9.23
CA PRO A 85 5.53 8.49 10.40
C PRO A 85 6.04 7.07 10.16
N HIS A 86 5.37 6.26 9.33
CA HIS A 86 5.86 4.93 8.94
C HIS A 86 7.24 5.03 8.26
N ALA A 87 7.36 5.83 7.20
CA ALA A 87 8.60 6.08 6.48
C ALA A 87 9.71 6.66 7.38
N LEU A 88 9.37 7.63 8.25
CA LEU A 88 10.32 8.24 9.18
C LEU A 88 10.78 7.30 10.29
N SER A 89 9.96 6.31 10.66
CA SER A 89 10.33 5.29 11.63
C SER A 89 11.26 4.22 11.03
N PHE A 90 11.30 4.08 9.70
CA PHE A 90 11.96 2.96 9.05
C PHE A 90 13.50 2.99 9.28
N PRO A 91 14.07 1.95 9.92
CA PRO A 91 15.49 1.90 10.21
C PRO A 91 16.30 1.71 8.93
N GLY A 92 17.27 2.60 8.68
CA GLY A 92 18.12 2.58 7.49
C GLY A 92 17.55 3.30 6.27
N ALA A 93 16.33 3.86 6.34
CA ALA A 93 15.75 4.70 5.30
C ALA A 93 16.34 6.12 5.32
N PHE A 94 16.32 6.77 6.49
CA PHE A 94 16.81 8.13 6.68
C PHE A 94 17.93 8.24 7.74
N ALA A 95 17.91 7.36 8.74
CA ALA A 95 18.93 7.24 9.79
C ALA A 95 19.03 5.79 10.28
N PRO A 96 20.11 5.37 10.97
CA PRO A 96 20.29 3.97 11.41
C PRO A 96 19.14 3.41 12.26
N THR A 97 18.46 4.26 13.04
CA THR A 97 17.28 3.93 13.87
C THR A 97 16.02 4.68 13.41
N GLY A 98 15.96 5.09 12.13
CA GLY A 98 14.94 6.04 11.69
C GLY A 98 15.06 7.41 12.35
N LEU A 99 14.31 8.40 11.86
CA LEU A 99 14.30 9.76 12.41
C LEU A 99 13.45 9.89 13.68
N LEU A 100 12.52 8.95 13.88
CA LEU A 100 11.65 8.90 15.07
C LEU A 100 12.11 7.88 16.13
N GLY A 101 13.35 7.37 16.03
CA GLY A 101 13.84 6.31 16.92
C GLY A 101 13.13 4.97 16.71
N GLY A 102 12.63 4.72 15.50
CA GLY A 102 11.99 3.48 15.12
C GLY A 102 12.96 2.30 15.10
N ASN A 103 12.43 1.13 15.43
CA ASN A 103 13.11 -0.14 15.30
C ASN A 103 12.28 -1.03 14.35
N ALA A 104 12.85 -2.12 13.86
CA ALA A 104 12.17 -3.00 12.89
C ALA A 104 10.83 -3.55 13.40
N GLN A 105 10.60 -3.56 14.72
CA GLN A 105 9.31 -3.90 15.31
C GLN A 105 8.33 -2.72 15.24
N THR A 106 8.70 -1.51 15.68
CA THR A 106 7.77 -0.37 15.70
C THR A 106 7.37 0.10 14.31
N THR A 107 8.24 -0.01 13.30
CA THR A 107 7.86 0.27 11.91
C THR A 107 6.88 -0.76 11.35
N ALA A 108 7.01 -2.04 11.69
CA ALA A 108 6.12 -3.07 11.16
C ALA A 108 4.67 -2.98 11.69
N TRP A 109 4.44 -2.22 12.76
CA TRP A 109 3.14 -2.07 13.41
C TRP A 109 2.49 -0.68 13.20
N LEU A 110 3.23 0.26 12.59
CA LEU A 110 2.71 1.54 12.10
C LEU A 110 2.13 1.34 10.70
#